data_AF-A0AAV2SQ90-F1
#
_entry.id   AF-A0AAV2SQ90-F1
#
_cell.length_a   1.000
_cell.length_b   1.000
_cell.length_c   1.000
_cell.angle_alpha   90.00
_cell.angle_beta   90.00
_cell.angle_gamma   90.00
#
_symmetry.space_group_name_H-M   'P 1'
#
loop_
_entity.id
_entity.type
_entity.pdbx_description
1 polymer ?
#
loop_
_entity_poly.entity_id
_entity_poly.type
_entity_poly.pdbx_seq_one_letter_code
_entity_poly.pdbx_strand_id
1 'polypeptide(L)'
;IQSTAVISFRPHHTERPLSCNLNQCELYSCILGLEEDTALSIIDPVTVNIEVNDRAPRSPDIDVSMATQHTVEVVLHQLNIRLSYHDMKMFQQILESVPKQQKTAVKNKTQSNERQQPANFQAQVNKLSVLGFLPEDCMKALEECQGRLDDAALWLTHNAHPAPSPTILQPDQSKEDTINFQGLEVKTGGVNICIIDDCGDCDVPLLEISLLHLGLKQDWEGKGSAACNLSVEYYNRYLSGWEPFLEPWKCSAEWSNCPSKDLIGKRLIM
;
A
#
# COMPACT_ATOMS: atom_id res chain seq x y z
N ILE A 1 1.18 -26.07 -5.47
CA ILE A 1 0.67 -25.29 -4.32
C ILE A 1 -0.54 -24.50 -4.79
N GLN A 2 -1.69 -24.57 -4.12
CA GLN A 2 -2.92 -23.84 -4.49
C GLN A 2 -3.20 -22.73 -3.47
N SER A 3 -2.52 -21.58 -3.62
CA SER A 3 -2.94 -20.37 -2.89
C SER A 3 -4.25 -19.85 -3.49
N THR A 4 -5.20 -19.48 -2.64
CA THR A 4 -6.49 -18.90 -3.08
C THR A 4 -6.64 -17.53 -2.48
N ALA A 5 -6.77 -16.51 -3.33
CA ALA A 5 -7.11 -15.16 -2.91
C ALA A 5 -8.54 -14.83 -3.36
N VAL A 6 -9.41 -14.50 -2.41
CA VAL A 6 -10.79 -14.07 -2.67
C VAL A 6 -10.92 -12.61 -2.29
N ILE A 7 -11.19 -11.76 -3.28
CA ILE A 7 -11.46 -10.33 -3.08
C ILE A 7 -12.93 -10.08 -3.35
N SER A 8 -13.63 -9.49 -2.39
CA SER A 8 -15.01 -9.05 -2.51
C SER A 8 -15.08 -7.54 -2.33
N PHE A 9 -15.53 -6.85 -3.37
CA PHE A 9 -15.77 -5.41 -3.36
C PHE A 9 -17.27 -5.14 -3.44
N ARG A 10 -17.81 -4.37 -2.49
CA ARG A 10 -19.23 -4.08 -2.33
C ARG A 10 -19.42 -2.57 -2.13
N PRO A 11 -19.41 -1.77 -3.20
CA PRO A 11 -19.41 -0.31 -3.10
C PRO A 11 -20.66 0.27 -2.42
N HIS A 12 -21.80 -0.41 -2.52
CA HIS A 12 -23.07 0.02 -1.91
C HIS A 12 -23.24 -0.44 -0.45
N HIS A 13 -22.30 -1.23 0.08
CA HIS A 13 -22.36 -1.74 1.45
C HIS A 13 -21.36 -0.96 2.32
N THR A 14 -21.84 0.14 2.90
CA THR A 14 -21.01 1.11 3.63
C THR A 14 -20.22 0.47 4.78
N GLU A 15 -20.78 -0.47 5.55
CA GLU A 15 -20.05 -1.03 6.70
C GLU A 15 -18.78 -1.82 6.34
N ARG A 16 -18.76 -2.44 5.15
CA ARG A 16 -17.68 -3.34 4.69
C ARG A 16 -17.53 -3.26 3.17
N PRO A 17 -16.97 -2.17 2.63
CA PRO A 17 -16.87 -1.97 1.20
C PRO A 17 -15.87 -2.92 0.53
N LEU A 18 -14.88 -3.42 1.26
CA LEU A 18 -13.86 -4.33 0.75
C LEU A 18 -13.51 -5.40 1.79
N SER A 19 -13.49 -6.66 1.35
CA SER A 19 -12.94 -7.77 2.13
C SER A 19 -12.07 -8.63 1.22
N CYS A 20 -10.86 -8.95 1.66
CA CYS A 20 -9.92 -9.80 0.98
C CYS A 20 -9.48 -10.92 1.93
N ASN A 21 -9.55 -12.15 1.46
CA ASN A 21 -9.10 -13.33 2.19
C ASN A 21 -8.05 -14.04 1.33
N LEU A 22 -6.83 -14.12 1.85
CA LEU A 22 -5.73 -14.87 1.25
C LEU A 22 -5.53 -16.15 2.05
N ASN A 23 -5.79 -17.29 1.44
CA ASN A 23 -5.60 -18.61 2.05
C ASN A 23 -4.30 -19.25 1.54
N GLN A 24 -3.59 -19.93 2.45
CA GLN A 24 -2.33 -20.61 2.15
C GLN A 24 -1.35 -19.71 1.39
N CYS A 25 -1.14 -18.51 1.92
CA CYS A 25 -0.10 -17.61 1.42
C CYS A 25 1.25 -18.11 1.93
N GLU A 26 2.14 -18.44 1.00
CA GLU A 26 3.50 -18.92 1.25
C GLU A 26 4.48 -18.05 0.46
N LEU A 27 5.70 -17.91 0.96
CA LEU A 27 6.79 -17.23 0.25
C LEU A 27 8.01 -18.13 0.20
N TYR A 28 8.61 -18.24 -0.98
CA TYR A 28 9.81 -19.03 -1.20
C TYR A 28 10.90 -18.17 -1.85
N SER A 29 12.14 -18.43 -1.45
CA SER A 29 13.37 -17.98 -2.09
C SER A 29 13.85 -19.05 -3.05
N CYS A 30 14.28 -18.70 -4.26
CA CYS A 30 14.87 -19.66 -5.19
C CYS A 30 15.77 -18.97 -6.21
N ILE A 31 16.58 -19.78 -6.89
CA ILE A 31 17.35 -19.34 -8.06
C ILE A 31 16.45 -19.49 -9.30
N LEU A 32 16.38 -18.42 -10.09
CA LEU A 32 15.61 -18.40 -11.34
C LEU A 32 16.08 -19.52 -12.28
N GLY A 33 15.14 -20.35 -12.75
CA GLY A 33 15.39 -21.50 -13.62
C GLY A 33 15.78 -22.80 -12.91
N LEU A 34 15.87 -22.79 -11.58
CA LEU A 34 16.11 -23.97 -10.73
C LEU A 34 15.13 -24.01 -9.55
N GLU A 35 13.88 -23.58 -9.77
CA GLU A 35 12.89 -23.39 -8.71
C GLU A 35 12.59 -24.69 -7.95
N GLU A 36 12.49 -25.81 -8.67
CA GLU A 36 12.18 -27.12 -8.07
C GLU A 36 13.28 -27.63 -7.12
N ASP A 37 14.54 -27.27 -7.38
CA ASP A 37 15.70 -27.76 -6.62
C ASP A 37 16.13 -26.79 -5.51
N THR A 38 15.81 -25.50 -5.66
CA THR A 38 16.36 -24.42 -4.82
C THR A 38 15.32 -23.65 -4.01
N ALA A 39 14.03 -24.01 -4.11
CA ALA A 39 12.98 -23.35 -3.34
C ALA A 39 13.13 -23.58 -1.84
N LEU A 40 13.47 -22.53 -1.10
CA LEU A 40 13.52 -22.49 0.35
C LEU A 40 12.38 -21.61 0.88
N SER A 41 11.61 -22.13 1.84
CA SER A 41 10.46 -21.39 2.39
C SER A 41 10.93 -20.27 3.32
N ILE A 42 10.52 -19.04 3.01
CA ILE A 42 10.70 -17.86 3.87
C ILE A 42 9.48 -17.66 4.77
N ILE A 43 8.27 -17.86 4.25
CA ILE A 43 7.02 -17.71 5.02
C ILE A 43 6.25 -19.01 4.95
N ASP A 44 6.01 -19.61 6.12
CA ASP A 44 5.15 -20.79 6.26
C ASP A 44 3.70 -20.42 5.89
N PRO A 45 2.90 -21.36 5.36
CA PRO A 45 1.54 -21.09 4.89
C PRO A 45 0.68 -20.37 5.94
N VAL A 46 0.26 -19.15 5.61
CA VAL A 46 -0.56 -18.28 6.46
C VAL A 46 -1.87 -17.91 5.78
N THR A 47 -2.91 -17.74 6.59
CA THR A 47 -4.19 -17.16 6.15
C THR A 47 -4.29 -15.72 6.63
N VAL A 48 -4.48 -14.79 5.70
CA VAL A 48 -4.56 -13.36 5.98
C VAL A 48 -5.94 -12.86 5.57
N ASN A 49 -6.65 -12.27 6.53
CA ASN A 49 -7.91 -11.58 6.30
C ASN A 49 -7.66 -10.07 6.33
N ILE A 50 -8.13 -9.37 5.32
CA ILE A 50 -8.01 -7.93 5.19
C ILE A 50 -9.42 -7.40 4.96
N GLU A 51 -9.94 -6.64 5.92
CA GLU A 51 -11.27 -6.03 5.83
C GLU A 51 -11.13 -4.52 5.90
N VAL A 52 -11.92 -3.79 5.12
CA VAL A 52 -12.07 -2.35 5.26
C VAL A 52 -13.37 -2.13 6.02
N ASN A 53 -13.27 -1.59 7.23
CA ASN A 53 -14.40 -1.38 8.13
C ASN A 53 -14.65 0.13 8.31
N ASP A 54 -15.92 0.52 8.31
CA ASP A 54 -16.33 1.90 8.63
C ASP A 54 -16.29 2.11 10.14
N ARG A 55 -15.51 3.10 10.58
CA ARG A 55 -15.55 3.52 11.98
C ARG A 55 -16.39 4.79 12.08
N ALA A 56 -17.51 4.70 12.78
CA ALA A 56 -18.24 5.90 13.18
C ALA A 56 -17.30 6.80 14.03
N PRO A 57 -17.28 8.12 13.80
CA PRO A 57 -16.41 9.03 14.54
C PRO A 57 -16.70 8.92 16.04
N ARG A 58 -15.68 8.56 16.82
CA ARG A 58 -15.77 8.32 18.26
C ARG A 58 -15.67 9.61 19.11
N SER A 59 -15.90 10.78 18.51
CA SER A 59 -15.88 12.07 19.21
C SER A 59 -17.21 12.81 19.03
N PRO A 60 -17.95 13.10 20.12
CA PRO A 60 -19.21 13.85 20.05
C PRO A 60 -19.00 15.36 19.80
N ASP A 61 -17.76 15.85 19.81
CA ASP A 61 -17.42 17.25 19.62
C ASP A 61 -16.54 17.40 18.38
N ILE A 62 -17.14 17.67 17.22
CA ILE A 62 -16.68 18.57 16.15
C ILE A 62 -17.63 18.40 14.95
N ASP A 63 -18.19 19.53 14.56
CA ASP A 63 -19.17 19.75 13.51
C ASP A 63 -18.47 19.83 12.13
N VAL A 64 -18.06 18.72 11.49
CA VAL A 64 -17.52 18.74 10.11
C VAL A 64 -17.74 17.43 9.32
N SER A 65 -18.51 17.55 8.22
CA SER A 65 -18.55 16.71 7.01
C SER A 65 -18.87 15.20 7.11
N MET A 66 -19.88 14.78 6.33
CA MET A 66 -20.29 13.40 6.07
C MET A 66 -19.26 12.60 5.25
N ALA A 67 -18.01 12.49 5.69
CA ALA A 67 -17.03 11.57 5.09
C ALA A 67 -16.89 10.33 5.98
N THR A 68 -17.33 9.18 5.49
CA THR A 68 -17.07 7.89 6.13
C THR A 68 -15.56 7.67 6.23
N GLN A 69 -15.08 7.43 7.46
CA GLN A 69 -13.67 7.13 7.70
C GLN A 69 -13.48 5.61 7.75
N HIS A 70 -12.72 5.09 6.80
CA HIS A 70 -12.49 3.67 6.63
C HIS A 70 -11.19 3.26 7.32
N THR A 71 -11.22 2.22 8.16
CA THR A 71 -10.02 1.62 8.75
C THR A 71 -9.76 0.28 8.08
N VAL A 72 -8.52 0.04 7.63
CA VAL A 72 -8.09 -1.26 7.11
C VAL A 72 -7.72 -2.14 8.30
N GLU A 73 -8.44 -3.24 8.50
CA GLU A 73 -8.17 -4.23 9.53
C GLU A 73 -7.53 -5.48 8.89
N VAL A 74 -6.33 -5.83 9.33
CA VAL A 74 -5.60 -7.02 8.90
C VAL A 74 -5.56 -8.01 10.06
N VAL A 75 -6.08 -9.21 9.86
CA VAL A 75 -6.14 -10.28 10.87
C VAL A 75 -5.51 -11.56 10.34
N LEU A 76 -4.59 -12.11 11.11
CA LEU A 76 -3.98 -13.42 10.87
C LEU A 76 -3.78 -14.16 12.21
N HIS A 77 -3.70 -15.49 12.18
CA HIS A 77 -3.54 -16.26 13.42
C HIS A 77 -2.07 -16.27 13.89
N GLN A 78 -1.17 -16.71 13.03
CA GLN A 78 0.26 -16.78 13.31
C GLN A 78 1.03 -16.60 12.01
N LEU A 79 2.13 -15.85 12.07
CA LEU A 79 3.06 -15.66 10.96
C LEU A 79 4.43 -16.17 11.36
N ASN A 80 4.92 -17.21 10.70
CA ASN A 80 6.27 -17.73 10.91
C ASN A 80 7.11 -17.35 9.70
N ILE A 81 8.22 -16.66 9.97
CA ILE A 81 9.16 -16.19 8.96
C ILE A 81 10.51 -16.81 9.26
N ARG A 82 11.15 -17.41 8.26
CA ARG A 82 12.51 -17.93 8.29
C ARG A 82 13.33 -17.09 7.34
N LEU A 83 14.36 -16.43 7.85
CA LEU A 83 15.18 -15.51 7.06
C LEU A 83 16.63 -15.96 7.12
N SER A 84 17.14 -16.38 5.96
CA SER A 84 18.56 -16.64 5.76
C SER A 84 19.33 -15.34 5.49
N TYR A 85 20.67 -15.38 5.57
CA TYR A 85 21.50 -14.23 5.21
C TYR A 85 21.33 -13.86 3.74
N HIS A 86 21.24 -14.85 2.85
CA HIS A 86 20.99 -14.62 1.42
C HIS A 86 19.63 -13.95 1.18
N ASP A 87 18.58 -14.40 1.87
CA ASP A 87 17.25 -13.79 1.76
C ASP A 87 17.25 -12.33 2.18
N MET A 88 17.89 -12.01 3.32
CA MET A 88 18.01 -10.63 3.80
C MET A 88 18.73 -9.75 2.77
N LYS A 89 19.82 -10.24 2.17
CA LYS A 89 20.56 -9.52 1.13
C LYS A 89 19.71 -9.32 -0.13
N MET A 90 18.95 -10.35 -0.54
CA MET A 90 18.03 -10.26 -1.67
C MET A 90 16.96 -9.19 -1.41
N PHE A 91 16.30 -9.22 -0.24
CA PHE A 91 15.30 -8.22 0.13
C PHE A 91 15.89 -6.82 0.20
N GLN A 92 17.10 -6.64 0.74
CA GLN A 92 17.77 -5.35 0.72
C GLN A 92 17.95 -4.82 -0.71
N GLN A 93 18.42 -5.66 -1.64
CA GLN A 93 18.57 -5.28 -3.04
C GLN A 93 17.21 -4.94 -3.70
N ILE A 94 16.16 -5.71 -3.39
CA ILE A 94 14.80 -5.44 -3.85
C ILE A 94 14.34 -4.07 -3.35
N LEU A 95 14.42 -3.81 -2.04
CA LEU A 95 14.01 -2.56 -1.43
C LEU A 95 14.76 -1.34 -2.00
N GLU A 96 16.06 -1.48 -2.29
CA GLU A 96 16.85 -0.43 -2.92
C GLU A 96 16.50 -0.23 -4.41
N SER A 97 16.00 -1.26 -5.09
CA SER A 97 15.68 -1.22 -6.52
C SER A 97 14.29 -0.67 -6.81
N VAL A 98 13.30 -0.91 -5.93
CA VAL A 98 11.89 -0.52 -6.14
C VAL A 98 11.74 0.99 -6.38
N PRO A 99 12.33 1.90 -5.57
CA PRO A 99 12.24 3.34 -5.83
C PRO A 99 12.91 3.75 -7.14
N LYS A 100 13.99 3.07 -7.54
CA LYS A 100 14.70 3.32 -8.80
C LYS A 100 13.82 2.92 -9.98
N GLN A 101 13.16 1.76 -9.90
CA GLN A 101 12.21 1.29 -10.91
C GLN A 101 11.01 2.23 -11.04
N GLN A 102 10.44 2.70 -9.92
CA GLN A 102 9.35 3.67 -9.94
C GLN A 102 9.77 4.99 -10.60
N LYS A 103 10.94 5.53 -10.25
CA LYS A 103 11.47 6.76 -10.87
C LYS A 103 11.74 6.59 -12.37
N THR A 104 12.29 5.45 -12.80
CA THR A 104 12.54 5.16 -14.22
C THR A 104 11.23 4.99 -14.99
N ALA A 105 10.22 4.31 -14.43
CA ALA A 105 8.90 4.17 -15.05
C ALA A 105 8.21 5.52 -15.24
N VAL A 106 8.31 6.43 -14.25
CA VAL A 106 7.78 7.80 -14.37
C VAL A 106 8.56 8.61 -15.40
N LYS A 107 9.90 8.51 -15.43
CA LYS A 107 10.75 9.20 -16.42
C LYS A 107 10.53 8.71 -17.85
N ASN A 108 10.33 7.42 -18.06
CA ASN A 108 10.06 6.85 -19.39
C ASN A 108 8.71 7.33 -19.95
N LYS A 109 7.70 7.54 -19.09
CA LYS A 109 6.46 8.24 -19.48
C LYS A 109 6.70 9.70 -19.91
N THR A 110 7.77 10.34 -19.42
CA THR A 110 8.14 11.72 -19.80
C THR A 110 9.06 11.78 -21.02
N GLN A 111 9.78 10.70 -21.37
CA GLN A 111 10.73 10.65 -22.49
C GLN A 111 10.17 10.04 -23.78
N SER A 112 9.00 9.39 -23.76
CA SER A 112 8.26 9.03 -24.98
C SER A 112 7.59 10.26 -25.59
N ASN A 113 8.40 11.23 -26.02
CA ASN A 113 8.04 12.41 -26.79
C ASN A 113 8.45 12.22 -28.28
N GLU A 114 8.43 10.99 -28.77
CA GLU A 114 8.39 10.74 -30.21
C GLU A 114 6.92 10.83 -30.66
N ARG A 115 6.68 11.62 -31.71
CA ARG A 115 5.38 12.03 -32.26
C ARG A 115 4.52 10.84 -32.71
N GLN A 116 3.99 10.08 -31.77
CA GLN A 116 2.89 9.16 -32.00
C GLN A 116 1.74 9.66 -31.13
N GLN A 117 0.65 10.05 -31.80
CA GLN A 117 -0.61 10.36 -31.12
C GLN A 117 -0.93 9.20 -30.16
N PRO A 118 -1.19 9.46 -28.87
CA PRO A 118 -1.44 8.40 -27.92
C PRO A 118 -2.61 7.54 -28.42
N ALA A 119 -2.54 6.21 -28.26
CA ALA A 119 -3.61 5.30 -28.70
C ALA A 119 -5.00 5.68 -28.14
N ASN A 120 -5.03 6.46 -27.06
CA ASN A 120 -6.21 6.96 -26.40
C ASN A 120 -6.65 8.37 -26.86
N PHE A 121 -5.99 9.01 -27.82
CA PHE A 121 -6.27 10.39 -28.25
C PHE A 121 -7.74 10.58 -28.62
N GLN A 122 -8.29 9.68 -29.44
CA GLN A 122 -9.71 9.73 -29.82
C GLN A 122 -10.66 9.53 -28.63
N ALA A 123 -10.30 8.66 -27.68
CA ALA A 123 -11.10 8.43 -26.48
C ALA A 123 -11.07 9.64 -25.53
N GLN A 124 -9.94 10.36 -25.47
CA GLN A 124 -9.79 11.58 -24.68
C GLN A 124 -10.56 12.75 -25.31
N VAL A 125 -10.50 12.90 -26.64
CA VAL A 125 -11.33 13.88 -27.38
C VAL A 125 -12.82 13.63 -27.14
N ASN A 126 -13.26 12.36 -27.17
CA ASN A 126 -14.64 11.99 -26.87
C ASN A 126 -15.04 12.29 -25.41
N LYS A 127 -14.13 12.11 -24.44
CA LYS A 127 -14.41 12.48 -23.04
C LYS A 127 -14.56 13.98 -22.87
N LEU A 128 -13.72 14.78 -23.52
CA LEU A 128 -13.79 16.24 -23.47
C LEU A 128 -14.99 16.80 -24.25
N SER A 129 -15.39 16.16 -25.36
CA SER A 129 -16.58 16.58 -26.11
C SER A 129 -17.89 16.29 -25.38
N VAL A 130 -17.94 15.23 -24.55
CA VAL A 130 -19.06 14.95 -23.65
C VAL A 130 -19.26 16.07 -22.61
N LEU A 131 -18.20 16.82 -22.26
CA LEU A 131 -18.31 18.00 -21.39
C LEU A 131 -18.93 19.22 -22.07
N GLY A 132 -19.35 19.11 -23.34
CA GLY A 132 -20.04 20.17 -24.08
C GLY A 132 -19.12 21.07 -24.90
N PHE A 133 -17.84 20.71 -25.04
CA PHE A 133 -16.88 21.41 -25.89
C PHE A 133 -16.85 20.83 -27.31
N LEU A 134 -16.52 21.67 -28.30
CA LEU A 134 -16.42 21.23 -29.69
C LEU A 134 -15.24 20.26 -29.85
N PRO A 135 -15.37 19.16 -30.61
CA PRO A 135 -14.30 18.18 -30.81
C PRO A 135 -13.00 18.80 -31.37
N GLU A 136 -13.13 19.84 -32.19
CA GLU A 136 -12.00 20.58 -32.77
C GLU A 136 -11.21 21.33 -31.68
N ASP A 137 -11.90 21.96 -30.74
CA ASP A 137 -11.30 22.64 -29.60
C ASP A 137 -10.66 21.62 -28.64
N CYS A 138 -11.31 20.46 -28.43
CA CYS A 138 -10.78 19.38 -27.62
C CYS A 138 -9.47 18.81 -28.19
N MET A 139 -9.40 18.64 -29.51
CA MET A 139 -8.17 18.23 -30.19
C MET A 139 -7.06 19.26 -29.98
N LYS A 140 -7.37 20.55 -30.19
CA LYS A 140 -6.40 21.63 -30.00
C LYS A 140 -5.91 21.74 -28.56
N ALA A 141 -6.80 21.61 -27.58
CA ALA A 141 -6.46 21.62 -26.17
C ALA A 141 -5.55 20.44 -25.77
N LEU A 142 -5.83 19.25 -26.32
CA LEU A 142 -5.00 18.06 -26.10
C LEU A 142 -3.61 18.20 -26.73
N GLU A 143 -3.50 18.87 -27.89
CA GLU A 143 -2.22 19.17 -28.53
C GLU A 143 -1.40 20.18 -27.72
N GLU A 144 -2.02 21.27 -27.25
CA GLU A 144 -1.37 22.30 -26.42
C GLU A 144 -0.97 21.77 -25.04
N CYS A 145 -1.77 20.86 -24.46
CA CYS A 145 -1.53 20.28 -23.14
C CYS A 145 -0.79 18.93 -23.17
N GLN A 146 -0.19 18.55 -24.31
CA GLN A 146 0.64 17.34 -24.45
C GLN A 146 -0.09 16.05 -24.02
N GLY A 147 -1.39 15.93 -24.33
CA GLY A 147 -2.20 14.74 -24.03
C GLY A 147 -2.63 14.58 -22.57
N ARG A 148 -2.43 15.59 -21.71
CA ARG A 148 -2.93 15.61 -20.33
C ARG A 148 -4.37 16.10 -20.29
N LEU A 149 -5.28 15.24 -19.84
CA LEU A 149 -6.73 15.44 -19.94
C LEU A 149 -7.23 16.56 -19.00
N ASP A 150 -6.70 16.63 -17.78
CA ASP A 150 -7.11 17.62 -16.78
C ASP A 150 -6.64 19.04 -17.17
N ASP A 151 -5.40 19.15 -17.64
CA ASP A 151 -4.86 20.40 -18.18
C ASP A 151 -5.62 20.86 -19.44
N ALA A 152 -5.99 19.91 -20.31
CA ALA A 152 -6.78 20.20 -21.51
C ALA A 152 -8.20 20.67 -21.15
N ALA A 153 -8.85 20.03 -20.16
CA ALA A 153 -10.17 20.46 -19.65
C ALA A 153 -10.12 21.87 -19.04
N LEU A 154 -9.06 22.17 -18.28
CA LEU A 154 -8.82 23.51 -17.75
C LEU A 154 -8.57 24.52 -18.86
N TRP A 155 -7.74 24.17 -19.86
CA TRP A 155 -7.46 25.02 -21.01
C TRP A 155 -8.72 25.34 -21.82
N LEU A 156 -9.60 24.36 -22.04
CA LEU A 156 -10.89 24.51 -22.72
C LEU A 156 -11.82 25.47 -21.97
N THR A 157 -11.83 25.41 -20.64
CA THR A 157 -12.63 26.32 -19.80
C THR A 157 -12.23 27.79 -19.99
N HIS A 158 -10.96 28.03 -20.31
CA HIS A 158 -10.44 29.38 -20.51
C HIS A 158 -10.45 29.86 -21.97
N ASN A 159 -10.38 28.95 -22.95
CA ASN A 159 -10.08 29.29 -24.35
C ASN A 159 -11.12 28.85 -25.38
N ALA A 160 -12.12 28.04 -25.00
CA ALA A 160 -13.14 27.52 -25.93
C ALA A 160 -14.55 27.99 -25.56
N HIS A 161 -15.44 28.07 -26.55
CA HIS A 161 -16.84 28.40 -26.35
C HIS A 161 -17.67 27.10 -26.31
N PRO A 162 -18.49 26.87 -25.25
CA PRO A 162 -19.31 25.66 -25.17
C PRO A 162 -20.34 25.64 -26.30
N ALA A 163 -20.53 24.47 -26.92
CA ALA A 163 -21.48 24.30 -28.02
C ALA A 163 -22.93 24.55 -27.54
N PRO A 164 -23.81 25.12 -28.39
CA PRO A 164 -25.21 25.26 -28.06
C PRO A 164 -25.87 23.88 -27.89
N SER A 165 -26.41 23.64 -26.70
CA SER A 165 -26.85 22.34 -26.20
C SER A 165 -28.04 21.77 -26.98
N PRO A 166 -28.07 20.46 -27.30
CA PRO A 166 -29.32 19.72 -27.29
C PRO A 166 -29.64 19.35 -25.84
N THR A 167 -30.90 19.55 -25.47
CA THR A 167 -31.49 19.18 -24.19
C THR A 167 -31.13 17.75 -23.79
N ILE A 168 -30.22 17.59 -22.83
CA ILE A 168 -29.95 16.32 -22.16
C ILE A 168 -30.22 16.52 -20.68
N LEU A 169 -31.11 15.67 -20.17
CA LEU A 169 -31.44 15.50 -18.76
C LEU A 169 -30.16 15.53 -17.92
N GLN A 170 -30.19 16.31 -16.85
CA GLN A 170 -29.10 16.39 -15.87
C GLN A 170 -28.61 14.97 -15.54
N PRO A 171 -27.32 14.65 -15.68
CA PRO A 171 -26.75 13.50 -15.00
C PRO A 171 -26.94 13.80 -13.51
N ASP A 172 -27.74 12.98 -12.86
CA ASP A 172 -27.83 12.92 -11.41
C ASP A 172 -26.40 12.95 -10.85
N GLN A 173 -26.10 13.88 -9.95
CA GLN A 173 -24.83 13.94 -9.26
C GLN A 173 -24.74 12.70 -8.34
N SER A 174 -24.47 11.54 -8.91
CA SER A 174 -24.01 10.40 -8.14
C SER A 174 -22.70 10.84 -7.50
N LYS A 175 -22.75 11.11 -6.20
CA LYS A 175 -21.58 11.29 -5.35
C LYS A 175 -20.52 10.29 -5.78
N GLU A 176 -19.37 10.76 -6.25
CA GLU A 176 -18.19 9.91 -6.35
C GLU A 176 -17.85 9.50 -4.91
N ASP A 177 -18.32 8.32 -4.49
CA ASP A 177 -18.02 7.73 -3.19
C ASP A 177 -16.52 7.42 -3.14
N THR A 178 -15.74 8.44 -2.80
CA THR A 178 -14.30 8.35 -2.64
C THR A 178 -14.04 7.73 -1.27
N ILE A 179 -13.59 6.48 -1.26
CA ILE A 179 -13.23 5.75 -0.03
C ILE A 179 -12.06 6.48 0.64
N ASN A 180 -12.32 7.11 1.78
CA ASN A 180 -11.31 7.81 2.57
C ASN A 180 -10.75 6.91 3.70
N PHE A 181 -9.49 6.51 3.60
CA PHE A 181 -8.83 5.68 4.61
C PHE A 181 -8.28 6.53 5.77
N GLN A 182 -8.72 6.21 6.98
CA GLN A 182 -8.26 6.85 8.21
C GLN A 182 -7.03 6.17 8.81
N GLY A 183 -6.90 4.85 8.67
CA GLY A 183 -5.82 4.12 9.31
C GLY A 183 -5.78 2.63 9.01
N LEU A 184 -4.83 1.97 9.66
CA LEU A 184 -4.49 0.55 9.58
C LEU A 184 -4.48 -0.04 11.00
N GLU A 185 -5.20 -1.14 11.20
CA GLU A 185 -5.13 -1.97 12.39
C GLU A 185 -4.67 -3.38 11.99
N VAL A 186 -3.63 -3.90 12.64
CA VAL A 186 -3.14 -5.26 12.43
C VAL A 186 -3.29 -6.03 13.74
N LYS A 187 -3.96 -7.18 13.68
CA LYS A 187 -4.13 -8.10 14.81
C LYS A 187 -3.57 -9.45 14.42
N THR A 188 -2.63 -9.95 15.20
CA THR A 188 -2.10 -11.30 15.02
C THR A 188 -1.94 -12.03 16.35
N GLY A 189 -2.21 -13.34 16.34
CA GLY A 189 -1.94 -14.20 17.49
C GLY A 189 -0.45 -14.34 17.79
N GLY A 190 0.39 -14.28 16.75
CA GLY A 190 1.84 -14.21 16.92
C GLY A 190 2.60 -13.95 15.61
N VAL A 191 3.76 -13.31 15.72
CA VAL A 191 4.77 -13.26 14.66
C VAL A 191 6.04 -13.90 15.21
N ASN A 192 6.59 -14.85 14.47
CA ASN A 192 7.82 -15.52 14.84
C ASN A 192 8.82 -15.38 13.70
N ILE A 193 10.01 -14.88 14.00
CA ILE A 193 11.07 -14.62 13.02
C ILE A 193 12.30 -15.41 13.44
N CYS A 194 12.63 -16.44 12.66
CA CYS A 194 13.83 -17.25 12.83
C CYS A 194 14.91 -16.75 11.87
N ILE A 195 16.03 -16.31 12.43
CA ILE A 195 17.23 -15.89 11.69
C ILE A 195 18.12 -17.13 11.54
N ILE A 196 18.47 -17.43 10.30
CA ILE A 196 19.26 -18.59 9.93
C ILE A 196 20.61 -18.10 9.39
N ASP A 197 21.69 -18.66 9.91
CA ASP A 197 22.98 -18.64 9.22
C ASP A 197 22.91 -19.69 8.12
N ASP A 198 23.18 -19.31 6.88
CA ASP A 198 23.30 -20.21 5.73
C ASP A 198 24.67 -20.03 5.05
N CYS A 199 25.66 -19.47 5.76
CA CYS A 199 27.02 -19.34 5.26
C CYS A 199 27.68 -20.71 5.11
N GLY A 200 28.18 -21.01 3.90
CA GLY A 200 28.86 -22.28 3.64
C GLY A 200 27.95 -23.49 3.77
N ASP A 201 26.68 -23.35 3.37
CA ASP A 201 25.65 -24.40 3.39
C ASP A 201 25.38 -24.99 4.78
N CYS A 202 25.68 -24.20 5.82
CA CYS A 202 25.41 -24.55 7.20
C CYS A 202 24.05 -23.96 7.61
N ASP A 203 22.92 -24.58 7.25
CA ASP A 203 21.55 -24.11 7.58
C ASP A 203 21.24 -24.19 9.09
N VAL A 204 21.84 -23.29 9.88
CA VAL A 204 21.80 -23.33 11.33
C VAL A 204 20.99 -22.14 11.86
N PRO A 205 19.94 -22.38 12.65
CA PRO A 205 19.23 -21.28 13.31
C PRO A 205 20.18 -20.56 14.27
N LEU A 206 20.07 -19.24 14.35
CA LEU A 206 20.86 -18.39 15.24
C LEU A 206 20.00 -17.76 16.34
N LEU A 207 18.88 -17.18 15.93
CA LEU A 207 18.06 -16.33 16.78
C LEU A 207 16.60 -16.47 16.37
N GLU A 208 15.71 -16.53 17.34
CA GLU A 208 14.27 -16.54 17.16
C GLU A 208 13.67 -15.37 17.92
N ILE A 209 12.93 -14.52 17.23
CA ILE A 209 12.25 -13.36 17.80
C ILE A 209 10.74 -13.63 17.72
N SER A 210 10.06 -13.65 18.86
CA SER A 210 8.62 -13.90 18.92
C SER A 210 7.87 -12.70 19.48
N LEU A 211 6.83 -12.28 18.75
CA LEU A 211 5.89 -11.22 19.10
C LEU A 211 4.50 -11.83 19.25
N LEU A 212 4.12 -12.24 20.46
CA LEU A 212 2.81 -12.86 20.71
C LEU A 212 1.73 -11.82 20.99
N HIS A 213 0.50 -12.11 20.57
CA HIS A 213 -0.66 -11.22 20.70
C HIS A 213 -0.39 -9.79 20.19
N LEU A 214 0.27 -9.68 19.04
CA LEU A 214 0.63 -8.39 18.46
C LEU A 214 -0.62 -7.67 17.94
N GLY A 215 -0.90 -6.52 18.55
CA GLY A 215 -1.86 -5.54 18.07
C GLY A 215 -1.13 -4.26 17.67
N LEU A 216 -1.26 -3.85 16.42
CA LEU A 216 -0.70 -2.63 15.84
C LEU A 216 -1.85 -1.74 15.36
N LYS A 217 -1.79 -0.45 15.66
CA LYS A 217 -2.71 0.57 15.17
C LYS A 217 -1.90 1.73 14.62
N GLN A 218 -2.25 2.19 13.43
CA GLN A 218 -1.59 3.31 12.76
C GLN A 218 -2.64 4.16 12.05
N ASP A 219 -2.81 5.39 12.50
CA ASP A 219 -3.60 6.39 11.79
C ASP A 219 -2.77 7.03 10.68
N TRP A 220 -3.41 7.46 9.60
CA TRP A 220 -2.72 8.10 8.47
C TRP A 220 -2.11 9.47 8.85
N GLU A 221 -2.62 10.08 9.93
CA GLU A 221 -2.07 11.31 10.54
C GLU A 221 -0.78 11.08 11.33
N GLY A 222 -0.26 9.85 11.36
CA GLY A 222 1.05 9.54 11.95
C GLY A 222 1.03 9.21 13.45
N LYS A 223 -0.14 9.08 14.06
CA LYS A 223 -0.31 8.50 15.41
C LYS A 223 -0.45 7.00 15.32
N GLY A 224 0.15 6.28 16.25
CA GLY A 224 0.03 4.83 16.28
C GLY A 224 0.41 4.24 17.62
N SER A 225 0.05 2.98 17.80
CA SER A 225 0.44 2.19 18.96
C SER A 225 0.62 0.73 18.59
N ALA A 226 1.52 0.05 19.30
CA ALA A 226 1.75 -1.38 19.19
C ALA A 226 1.83 -2.00 20.58
N ALA A 227 1.25 -3.17 20.76
CA ALA A 227 1.38 -3.96 21.98
C ALA A 227 1.57 -5.44 21.62
N CYS A 228 2.46 -6.12 22.34
CA CYS A 228 2.74 -7.55 22.17
C CYS A 228 3.46 -8.11 23.40
N ASN A 229 3.59 -9.43 23.49
CA ASN A 229 4.57 -10.07 24.36
C ASN A 229 5.80 -10.43 23.52
N LEU A 230 6.92 -9.76 23.76
CA LEU A 230 8.18 -9.97 23.06
C LEU A 230 9.03 -10.99 23.82
N SER A 231 9.55 -12.00 23.13
CA SER A 231 10.63 -12.87 23.61
C SER A 231 11.69 -13.04 22.53
N VAL A 232 12.90 -13.35 22.95
CA VAL A 232 14.01 -13.66 22.05
C VAL A 232 14.75 -14.88 22.57
N GLU A 233 14.95 -15.85 21.71
CA GLU A 233 15.68 -17.08 22.00
C GLU A 233 16.90 -17.14 21.06
N TYR A 234 18.03 -17.61 21.56
CA TYR A 234 19.19 -17.90 20.71
C TYR A 234 19.40 -19.40 20.67
N TYR A 235 19.88 -19.90 19.54
CA TYR A 235 20.14 -21.31 19.38
C TYR A 235 21.56 -21.65 19.84
N ASN A 236 21.67 -22.38 20.95
CA ASN A 236 22.95 -22.87 21.43
C ASN A 236 23.36 -24.12 20.63
N ARG A 237 24.29 -23.94 19.70
CA ARG A 237 24.79 -25.01 18.82
C ARG A 237 25.47 -26.15 19.59
N TYR A 238 26.12 -25.86 20.72
CA TYR A 238 26.80 -26.90 21.52
C TYR A 238 25.81 -27.80 22.25
N LEU A 239 24.73 -27.21 22.76
CA LEU A 239 23.66 -27.94 23.45
C LEU A 239 22.56 -28.44 22.49
N SER A 240 22.59 -28.01 21.23
CA SER A 240 21.57 -28.29 20.21
C SER A 240 20.16 -27.94 20.70
N GLY A 241 20.02 -26.75 21.29
CA GLY A 241 18.77 -26.32 21.91
C GLY A 241 18.64 -24.81 21.98
N TRP A 242 17.40 -24.34 22.09
CA TRP A 242 17.07 -22.94 22.31
C TRP A 242 17.31 -22.55 23.75
N GLU A 243 17.92 -21.38 23.94
CA GLU A 243 18.13 -20.77 25.23
C GLU A 243 17.57 -19.33 25.22
N PRO A 244 16.96 -18.89 26.33
CA PRO A 244 16.38 -17.55 26.40
C PRO A 244 17.48 -16.49 26.33
N PHE A 245 17.42 -15.63 25.31
CA PHE A 245 18.20 -14.39 25.26
C PHE A 245 17.46 -13.26 25.97
N LEU A 246 16.14 -13.18 25.76
CA LEU A 246 15.21 -12.25 26.38
C LEU A 246 13.96 -13.02 26.80
N GLU A 247 13.67 -13.04 28.10
CA GLU A 247 12.45 -13.63 28.63
C GLU A 247 11.19 -12.92 28.10
N PRO A 248 10.01 -13.59 28.07
CA PRO A 248 8.79 -12.98 27.58
C PRO A 248 8.38 -11.72 28.36
N TRP A 249 8.45 -10.56 27.71
CA TRP A 249 8.10 -9.26 28.27
C TRP A 249 6.87 -8.68 27.60
N LYS A 250 5.95 -8.13 28.39
CA LYS A 250 4.85 -7.34 27.87
C LYS A 250 5.40 -6.00 27.38
N CYS A 251 5.31 -5.74 26.10
CA CYS A 251 5.80 -4.53 25.45
C CYS A 251 4.63 -3.73 24.90
N SER A 252 4.69 -2.41 25.11
CA SER A 252 3.77 -1.45 24.50
C SER A 252 4.57 -0.24 24.02
N ALA A 253 4.31 0.21 22.80
CA ALA A 253 4.87 1.41 22.22
C ALA A 253 3.75 2.29 21.69
N GLU A 254 3.85 3.60 21.91
CA GLU A 254 2.96 4.60 21.34
C GLU A 254 3.83 5.66 20.67
N TRP A 255 3.39 6.13 19.51
CA TRP A 255 4.07 7.18 18.78
C TRP A 255 3.08 8.15 18.16
N SER A 256 3.56 9.37 17.97
CA SER A 256 2.85 10.40 17.24
C SER A 256 3.84 11.22 16.46
N ASN A 257 3.69 11.27 15.14
CA ASN A 257 4.44 12.22 14.34
C ASN A 257 3.81 13.61 14.53
N CYS A 258 4.53 14.52 15.19
CA CYS A 258 4.26 15.93 15.06
C CYS A 258 5.22 16.44 14.00
N PRO A 259 4.77 16.85 12.81
CA PRO A 259 5.66 17.52 11.87
C PRO A 259 6.24 18.74 12.57
N SER A 260 7.56 18.74 12.82
CA SER A 260 8.24 19.90 13.39
C SER A 260 7.94 21.10 12.52
N LYS A 261 7.30 22.12 13.09
CA LYS A 261 7.25 23.47 12.51
C LYS A 261 8.64 24.11 12.65
N ASP A 262 9.67 23.51 12.07
CA ASP A 262 10.98 24.14 12.00
C ASP A 262 10.94 25.24 10.93
N LEU A 263 10.69 26.46 11.44
CA LEU A 263 11.17 27.74 10.95
C LEU A 263 10.73 28.15 9.53
N ILE A 264 9.44 28.44 9.37
CA ILE A 264 9.00 29.44 8.39
C ILE A 264 9.54 30.81 8.82
N GLY A 265 10.51 31.32 8.08
CA GLY A 265 10.62 32.77 7.80
C GLY A 265 11.57 33.59 8.68
N LYS A 266 12.88 33.49 8.43
CA LYS A 266 13.70 34.71 8.35
C LYS A 266 13.84 35.10 6.88
N ARG A 267 12.89 35.91 6.42
CA ARG A 267 12.97 36.67 5.17
C ARG A 267 14.15 37.63 5.32
N LEU A 268 15.28 37.34 4.65
CA LEU A 268 16.36 38.30 4.50
C LEU A 268 15.82 39.45 3.65
N ILE A 269 15.68 40.61 4.26
CA ILE A 269 15.57 41.89 3.56
C ILE A 269 17.00 42.25 3.20
N MET A 270 17.32 42.27 1.92
CA MET A 270 18.38 43.09 1.37
C MET A 270 17.82 43.81 0.16
#